data_AF-A0ABD3BQ24-F1
#
_entry.id   AF-A0ABD3BQ24-F1
#
_cell.length_a   1.000
_cell.length_b   1.000
_cell.length_c   1.000
_cell.angle_alpha   90.00
_cell.angle_beta   90.00
_cell.angle_gamma   90.00
#
_symmetry.space_group_name_H-M   'P 1'
#
loop_
_entity.id
_entity.type
_entity.pdbx_description
1 polymer ?
#
loop_
_entity_poly.entity_id
_entity_poly.type
_entity_poly.pdbx_seq_one_letter_code
_entity_poly.pdbx_strand_id
1 'polypeptide(L)' 'MVLLGSSETGGSQVEITLWPEMRHLIGDEVTQGDIVAITSTMVTEHNGRRQLESTYLTTVFVNPDMPQPIDHDRPR' A
#
# COMPACT_ATOMS: atom_id res chain seq x y z
N MET A 1 13.37 -2.05 2.98
CA MET A 1 12.69 -1.12 2.04
C MET A 1 11.89 -1.96 1.07
N VAL A 2 10.57 -1.97 1.19
CA VAL A 2 9.68 -2.67 0.27
C VAL A 2 9.04 -1.59 -0.60
N LEU A 3 9.35 -1.59 -1.90
CA LEU A 3 8.73 -0.66 -2.86
C LEU A 3 7.41 -1.28 -3.31
N LEU A 4 6.27 -0.72 -2.90
CA LEU A 4 4.96 -1.15 -3.39
C LEU A 4 4.35 -0.07 -4.31
N GLY A 5 3.97 -0.52 -5.50
CA GLY A 5 2.93 -0.05 -6.42
C GLY A 5 2.55 1.43 -6.53
N SER A 6 2.55 1.92 -7.78
CA SER A 6 1.93 3.17 -8.22
C SER A 6 0.40 3.15 -8.09
N SER A 7 -0.21 4.28 -7.69
CA SER A 7 -1.67 4.45 -7.63
C SER A 7 -2.26 4.85 -9.00
N GLU A 8 -3.17 4.04 -9.53
CA GLU A 8 -3.93 4.30 -10.77
C GLU A 8 -5.09 5.27 -10.50
N THR A 9 -4.82 6.56 -10.70
CA THR A 9 -5.74 7.64 -11.16
C THR A 9 -5.05 9.02 -11.08
N GLY A 10 -3.80 9.08 -10.63
CA GLY A 10 -3.03 10.33 -10.58
C GLY A 10 -1.55 10.12 -10.26
N GLY A 11 -0.91 9.12 -10.90
CA GLY A 11 0.55 9.01 -11.07
C GLY A 11 1.44 9.21 -9.85
N SER A 12 0.93 9.05 -8.63
CA SER A 12 1.69 9.33 -7.40
C SER A 12 2.11 8.00 -6.80
N GLN A 13 3.39 7.68 -6.96
CA GLN A 13 4.02 6.55 -6.30
C GLN A 13 4.18 6.89 -4.81
N VAL A 14 3.68 6.03 -3.93
CA VAL A 14 3.82 6.16 -2.48
C VAL A 14 4.64 4.98 -1.98
N GLU A 15 5.69 5.27 -1.21
CA GLU A 15 6.53 4.23 -0.63
C GLU A 15 5.97 3.82 0.73
N ILE A 16 6.15 2.55 1.13
CA ILE A 16 5.86 2.09 2.48
C ILE A 16 7.06 1.38 3.09
N THR A 17 7.40 1.74 4.33
CA THR A 17 8.37 1.00 5.12
C THR A 17 7.66 0.02 6.05
N LEU A 18 7.95 -1.27 5.88
CA LEU A 18 7.57 -2.32 6.81
C LEU A 18 8.72 -2.66 7.75
N TRP A 19 8.45 -2.70 9.05
CA TRP A 19 9.39 -3.15 10.07
C TRP A 19 9.65 -4.67 9.96
N PRO A 20 10.81 -5.18 10.41
CA PRO A 20 11.18 -6.59 10.27
C PRO A 20 10.14 -7.59 10.76
N GLU A 21 9.44 -7.26 11.86
CA GLU A 21 8.39 -8.09 12.46
C GLU A 21 7.19 -8.25 11.53
N MET A 22 6.95 -7.25 10.67
CA MET A 22 5.84 -7.19 9.71
C MET A 22 6.21 -7.78 8.35
N ARG A 23 7.42 -8.31 8.17
CA ARG A 23 7.87 -8.90 6.90
C ARG A 23 6.98 -10.04 6.44
N HIS A 24 6.42 -10.82 7.35
CA HIS A 24 5.52 -11.92 7.04
C HIS A 24 4.18 -11.47 6.43
N LEU A 25 3.83 -10.18 6.56
CA LEU A 25 2.59 -9.63 6.01
C LEU A 25 2.66 -9.40 4.49
N ILE A 26 3.88 -9.34 3.93
CA ILE A 26 4.14 -9.36 2.48
C ILE A 26 5.02 -10.58 2.24
N GLY A 27 4.37 -11.73 2.08
CA GLY A 27 5.05 -12.99 1.82
C GLY A 27 5.70 -13.03 0.43
N ASP A 28 6.44 -14.12 0.16
CA ASP A 28 7.08 -14.40 -1.14
C ASP A 28 6.06 -14.51 -2.31
N GLU A 29 4.78 -14.62 -1.98
CA GLU A 29 3.66 -14.74 -2.90
C GLU A 29 3.17 -13.40 -3.46
N VAL A 30 3.62 -12.26 -2.90
CA VAL A 30 3.25 -10.94 -3.42
C VAL A 30 4.06 -10.63 -4.67
N THR A 31 3.37 -10.44 -5.78
CA THR A 31 3.94 -10.18 -7.09
C THR A 31 3.55 -8.81 -7.61
N GLN A 32 4.29 -8.34 -8.61
CA GLN A 32 3.96 -7.09 -9.27
C GLN A 32 2.60 -7.22 -9.98
N GLY A 33 1.68 -6.30 -9.67
CA GLY A 33 0.31 -6.30 -10.19
C GLY A 33 -0.75 -6.65 -9.14
N ASP A 34 -0.35 -7.21 -8.00
CA ASP A 34 -1.28 -7.47 -6.90
C ASP A 34 -1.79 -6.17 -6.27
N ILE A 35 -3.07 -6.17 -5.90
CA ILE A 35 -3.68 -5.08 -5.14
C ILE A 35 -3.47 -5.37 -3.66
N VAL A 36 -2.80 -4.44 -2.98
CA VAL A 36 -2.51 -4.56 -1.55
C VAL A 36 -3.31 -3.53 -0.77
N ALA A 37 -4.18 -3.99 0.13
CA ALA A 37 -4.83 -3.12 1.10
C ALA A 37 -4.03 -3.15 2.40
N ILE A 38 -3.70 -1.96 2.90
CA ILE A 38 -2.88 -1.80 4.11
C ILE A 38 -3.65 -0.91 5.09
N THR A 39 -3.72 -1.30 6.35
CA THR A 39 -4.39 -0.53 7.40
C THR A 39 -3.42 -0.05 8.47
N SER A 40 -3.83 0.94 9.25
CA SER A 40 -3.11 1.41 10.43
C SER A 40 -1.67 1.83 10.15
N THR A 41 -1.44 2.56 9.06
CA THR A 41 -0.13 3.14 8.70
C THR A 41 -0.01 4.57 9.19
N MET A 42 1.21 5.00 9.51
CA MET A 42 1.54 6.39 9.78
C MET A 42 2.03 7.08 8.52
N VAL A 43 1.56 8.29 8.23
CA VAL A 43 2.12 9.12 7.17
C VAL A 43 3.38 9.78 7.70
N THR A 44 4.51 9.59 7.02
CA THR A 44 5.79 10.19 7.37
C THR A 44 6.41 10.91 6.18
N GLU A 45 7.44 11.71 6.44
CA GLU A 45 8.20 12.40 5.41
C GLU A 45 9.68 12.03 5.53
N HIS A 46 10.30 11.66 4.41
CA HIS A 46 11.72 11.37 4.32
C HIS A 46 12.26 11.92 3.01
N ASN A 47 13.35 12.71 3.07
CA ASN A 47 13.93 13.40 1.92
C ASN A 47 12.92 14.24 1.11
N GLY A 48 11.98 14.90 1.81
CA GLY A 48 10.94 15.72 1.17
C GLY A 48 9.85 14.91 0.44
N ARG A 49 9.83 13.58 0.59
CA ARG A 49 8.79 12.71 0.03
C ARG A 49 7.90 12.17 1.13
N ARG A 50 6.58 12.26 0.92
CA ARG A 50 5.60 11.60 1.76
C ARG A 50 5.62 10.10 1.50
N GLN A 51 5.67 9.33 2.57
CA GLN A 51 5.65 7.87 2.56
C GLN A 51 4.75 7.35 3.69
N LEU A 52 4.52 6.06 3.70
CA LEU A 52 3.84 5.35 4.76
C LEU A 52 4.85 4.57 5.61
N GLU A 53 4.58 4.47 6.89
CA GLU A 53 5.35 3.64 7.82
C GLU A 53 4.39 2.70 8.55
N SER A 54 4.76 1.42 8.64
CA SER A 54 3.99 0.45 9.43
C SER A 54 4.03 0.81 10.91
N THR A 55 2.90 0.61 11.58
CA THR A 55 2.79 0.64 13.05
C THR A 55 2.67 -0.79 13.58
N TYR A 56 2.67 -0.95 14.91
CA TYR A 56 2.44 -2.25 15.54
C TYR A 56 1.04 -2.83 15.28
N LEU A 57 0.10 -2.02 14.77
CA LEU A 57 -1.26 -2.41 14.40
C LEU A 57 -1.45 -2.60 12.89
N THR A 58 -0.38 -2.46 12.09
CA THR A 58 -0.48 -2.60 10.64
C THR A 58 -0.91 -4.00 10.25
N THR A 59 -1.92 -4.08 9.38
CA THR A 59 -2.31 -5.29 8.69
C THR A 59 -2.22 -5.10 7.20
N VAL A 60 -1.96 -6.19 6.48
CA VAL A 60 -1.86 -6.22 5.02
C VAL A 60 -2.78 -7.31 4.50
N PHE A 61 -3.53 -6.99 3.45
CA PHE A 61 -4.35 -7.93 2.71
C PHE A 61 -3.93 -7.88 1.24
N VAL A 62 -3.62 -9.05 0.68
CA VAL A 62 -3.22 -9.21 -0.72
C VAL A 62 -4.43 -9.68 -1.50
N ASN A 63 -4.74 -8.99 -2.60
CA ASN A 63 -5.93 -9.21 -3.43
C ASN A 63 -7.21 -9.42 -2.60
N PRO A 64 -7.53 -8.51 -1.66
CA PRO A 64 -8.73 -8.66 -0.86
C PRO A 64 -9.98 -8.60 -1.73
N ASP A 65 -11.00 -9.39 -1.36
CA ASP A 65 -12.36 -9.25 -1.89
C ASP A 65 -12.96 -7.92 -1.42
N MET A 66 -12.58 -6.83 -2.09
CA MET A 66 -13.18 -5.51 -1.89
C MET A 66 -14.24 -5.26 -2.96
N PRO A 67 -15.41 -4.67 -2.60
CA PRO A 67 -16.24 -4.05 -3.61
C PRO A 67 -15.36 -3.04 -4.36
N GLN A 68 -15.36 -3.13 -5.69
CA GLN A 68 -14.51 -2.33 -6.56
C GLN A 68 -14.46 -0.88 -6.06
N PRO A 69 -13.27 -0.25 -6.02
CA PRO A 69 -13.18 1.18 -5.76
C PRO A 69 -14.17 1.87 -6.69
N ILE A 70 -15.07 2.67 -6.13
CA ILE A 70 -15.99 3.46 -6.93
C ILE A 70 -15.11 4.37 -7.78
N ASP A 71 -15.03 4.08 -9.07
CA ASP A 71 -14.41 4.95 -10.06
C ASP A 71 -15.21 6.26 -10.05
N HIS A 72 -14.68 7.27 -9.37
CA HIS A 72 -15.30 8.58 -9.27
C HIS A 72 -15.22 9.37 -10.60
N ASP A 73 -14.57 8.81 -11.64
CA ASP A 73 -14.28 9.51 -12.89
C ASP A 73 -15.04 8.95 -14.12
N ARG A 74 -16.00 8.03 -13.95
CA ARG A 74 -16.91 7.65 -15.05
C ARG A 74 -18.10 8.60 -15.18
N PRO A 75 -18.28 9.32 -16.31
CA PRO A 75 -19.56 9.91 -16.64
C PRO A 75 -20.58 8.79 -16.95
N ARG A 76 -21.78 8.93 -16.40
CA ARG A 76 -22.94 8.05 -16.69
C ARG A 76 -23.44 8.20 -18.12
#